data_AF-A0A2W6YJG9-F1
#
_entry.id   AF-A0A2W6YJG9-F1
#
_cell.length_a   1.000
_cell.length_b   1.000
_cell.length_c   1.000
_cell.angle_alpha   90.00
_cell.angle_beta   90.00
_cell.angle_gamma   90.00
#
_symmetry.space_group_name_H-M   'P 1'
#
loop_
_entity.id
_entity.type
_entity.pdbx_description
1 polymer ?
#
loop_
_entity_poly.entity_id
_entity_poly.type
_entity_poly.pdbx_seq_one_letter_code
_entity_poly.pdbx_strand_id
1 'polypeptide(L)'
;MTVESLLTLYKIPVLLLVFLSPWLAYLIYLIVPGTKEEPYVLSVNLSLSAFVGIVFAGYIAYASNTGGWGKLGKEADILLLLSAPYHVICSIILAKKRMPLSKIPAFKFIQGLMLMSLVFIFLSWISGRIHLYFFSYLPFNSFLMILGVVLLIGYVGYTKVFGED
;
A
#
# COMPACT_ATOMS: atom_id res chain seq x y z
N MET A 1 -4.46 -26.93 -13.27
CA MET A 1 -3.59 -26.31 -12.25
C MET A 1 -4.39 -25.15 -11.65
N THR A 2 -4.74 -25.22 -10.36
CA THR A 2 -5.60 -24.22 -9.71
C THR A 2 -4.77 -23.03 -9.21
N VAL A 3 -5.36 -21.85 -9.08
CA VAL A 3 -4.69 -20.63 -8.58
C VAL A 3 -4.05 -20.87 -7.21
N GLU A 4 -4.69 -21.67 -6.36
CA GLU A 4 -4.17 -22.08 -5.05
C GLU A 4 -2.87 -22.91 -5.14
N SER A 5 -2.77 -23.79 -6.15
CA SER A 5 -1.56 -24.61 -6.39
C SER A 5 -0.38 -23.78 -6.89
N LEU A 6 -0.64 -22.70 -7.64
CA LEU A 6 0.39 -21.75 -8.08
C LEU A 6 0.87 -20.88 -6.90
N LEU A 7 -0.06 -20.41 -6.07
CA LEU A 7 0.27 -19.59 -4.90
C LEU A 7 1.12 -20.37 -3.88
N THR A 8 0.83 -21.64 -3.64
CA THR A 8 1.65 -22.48 -2.74
C THR A 8 3.04 -22.76 -3.29
N LEU A 9 3.18 -23.01 -4.59
CA LEU A 9 4.47 -23.27 -5.24
C LEU A 9 5.35 -22.01 -5.32
N TYR A 10 4.76 -20.86 -5.67
CA TYR A 10 5.49 -19.60 -5.89
C TYR A 10 5.52 -18.66 -4.68
N LYS A 11 4.91 -19.05 -3.55
CA LYS A 11 4.90 -18.27 -2.29
C LYS A 11 6.27 -17.77 -1.88
N ILE A 12 7.26 -18.68 -1.79
CA ILE A 12 8.62 -18.34 -1.34
C ILE A 12 9.32 -17.41 -2.36
N PRO A 13 9.31 -17.70 -3.67
CA PRO A 13 9.81 -16.77 -4.68
C PRO A 13 9.18 -15.38 -4.62
N VAL A 14 7.85 -15.30 -4.50
CA VAL A 14 7.12 -14.02 -4.42
C VAL A 14 7.50 -13.25 -3.16
N LEU A 15 7.55 -13.93 -2.01
CA LEU A 15 7.99 -13.33 -0.75
C LEU A 15 9.41 -12.79 -0.83
N LEU A 16 10.34 -13.57 -1.39
CA LEU A 16 11.73 -13.13 -1.58
C LEU A 16 11.80 -11.92 -2.51
N LEU A 17 11.06 -11.92 -3.60
CA LEU A 17 11.04 -10.81 -4.56
C LEU A 17 10.50 -9.52 -3.90
N VAL A 18 9.40 -9.62 -3.16
CA VAL A 18 8.84 -8.49 -2.41
C VAL A 18 9.84 -8.04 -1.34
N PHE A 19 10.35 -8.93 -0.49
CA PHE A 19 11.29 -8.52 0.57
C PHE A 19 12.58 -7.92 0.04
N LEU A 20 13.15 -8.47 -1.04
CA LEU A 20 14.45 -8.03 -1.58
C LEU A 20 14.34 -6.81 -2.48
N SER A 21 13.20 -6.56 -3.13
CA SER A 21 13.12 -5.47 -4.11
C SER A 21 13.42 -4.05 -3.57
N PRO A 22 13.04 -3.64 -2.34
CA PRO A 22 13.45 -2.34 -1.79
C PRO A 22 14.97 -2.26 -1.60
N TRP A 23 15.60 -3.36 -1.21
CA TRP A 23 17.05 -3.45 -1.01
C TRP A 23 17.81 -3.52 -2.32
N LEU A 24 17.29 -4.22 -3.33
CA LEU A 24 17.87 -4.23 -4.67
C LEU A 24 17.81 -2.84 -5.28
N ALA A 25 16.68 -2.15 -5.15
CA ALA A 25 16.59 -0.75 -5.53
C ALA A 25 17.64 0.08 -4.79
N TYR A 26 17.77 -0.10 -3.46
CA TYR A 26 18.80 0.55 -2.66
C TYR A 26 20.24 0.28 -3.11
N LEU A 27 20.57 -0.96 -3.44
CA LEU A 27 21.88 -1.37 -3.94
C LEU A 27 22.16 -0.78 -5.33
N ILE A 28 21.17 -0.75 -6.21
CA ILE A 28 21.28 -0.09 -7.52
C ILE A 28 21.60 1.40 -7.33
N TYR A 29 20.97 2.07 -6.35
CA TYR A 29 21.32 3.46 -6.04
C TYR A 29 22.74 3.64 -5.48
N LEU A 30 23.23 2.71 -4.66
CA LEU A 30 24.60 2.78 -4.14
C LEU A 30 25.65 2.68 -5.25
N ILE A 31 25.34 1.95 -6.32
CA ILE A 31 26.23 1.74 -7.47
C ILE A 31 26.18 2.94 -8.44
N VAL A 32 25.05 3.67 -8.51
CA VAL A 32 24.86 4.82 -9.41
C VAL A 32 24.59 6.12 -8.61
N PRO A 33 25.58 6.67 -7.88
CA PRO A 33 25.36 7.90 -7.13
C PRO A 33 25.38 9.14 -8.03
N GLY A 34 24.36 10.01 -7.92
CA GLY A 34 24.45 11.42 -8.32
C GLY A 34 24.14 11.76 -9.79
N THR A 35 23.59 10.85 -10.58
CA THR A 35 23.15 11.14 -11.95
C THR A 35 21.70 11.62 -11.99
N LYS A 36 21.29 12.30 -13.08
CA LYS A 36 19.89 12.71 -13.33
C LYS A 36 18.88 11.54 -13.26
N GLU A 37 19.36 10.31 -13.26
CA GLU A 37 18.57 9.07 -13.26
C GLU A 37 18.15 8.61 -11.86
N GLU A 38 18.80 9.11 -10.81
CA GLU A 38 18.55 8.75 -9.41
C GLU A 38 17.08 8.96 -8.98
N PRO A 39 16.40 10.08 -9.32
CA PRO A 39 14.98 10.27 -9.00
C PRO A 39 14.04 9.32 -9.76
N TYR A 40 14.44 8.85 -10.94
CA TYR A 40 13.61 7.96 -11.77
C TYR A 40 13.61 6.54 -11.22
N VAL A 41 14.77 6.03 -10.83
CA VAL A 41 14.86 4.69 -10.24
C VAL A 41 14.09 4.68 -8.89
N LEU A 42 14.20 5.76 -8.08
CA LEU A 42 13.39 5.95 -6.85
C LEU A 42 11.89 5.97 -7.14
N SER A 43 11.50 6.65 -8.23
CA SER A 43 10.11 6.69 -8.68
C SER A 43 9.59 5.30 -9.06
N VAL A 44 10.40 4.45 -9.71
CA VAL A 44 10.02 3.08 -10.08
C VAL A 44 9.81 2.22 -8.82
N ASN A 45 10.74 2.26 -7.87
CA ASN A 45 10.60 1.49 -6.63
C ASN A 45 9.38 1.93 -5.81
N LEU A 46 9.15 3.25 -5.70
CA LEU A 46 7.97 3.77 -5.01
C LEU A 46 6.67 3.43 -5.77
N SER A 47 6.69 3.41 -7.11
CA SER A 47 5.52 3.03 -7.92
C SER A 47 5.17 1.56 -7.71
N LEU A 48 6.19 0.70 -7.61
CA LEU A 48 6.02 -0.71 -7.27
C LEU A 48 5.44 -0.85 -5.85
N SER A 49 5.92 -0.06 -4.88
CA SER A 49 5.34 -0.02 -3.54
C SER A 49 3.87 0.43 -3.55
N ALA A 50 3.52 1.44 -4.37
CA ALA A 50 2.14 1.88 -4.51
C ALA A 50 1.25 0.75 -5.05
N PHE A 51 1.72 0.05 -6.09
CA PHE A 51 1.01 -1.09 -6.67
C PHE A 51 0.82 -2.22 -5.65
N VAL A 52 1.88 -2.60 -4.93
CA VAL A 52 1.82 -3.60 -3.84
C VAL A 52 0.82 -3.17 -2.76
N GLY A 53 0.81 -1.89 -2.39
CA GLY A 53 -0.14 -1.32 -1.42
C GLY A 53 -1.59 -1.38 -1.89
N ILE A 54 -1.87 -1.09 -3.16
CA ILE A 54 -3.21 -1.18 -3.75
C ILE A 54 -3.70 -2.62 -3.78
N VAL A 55 -2.86 -3.55 -4.25
CA VAL A 55 -3.21 -4.98 -4.30
C VAL A 55 -3.48 -5.50 -2.89
N PHE A 56 -2.65 -5.11 -1.92
CA PHE A 56 -2.86 -5.43 -0.51
C PHE A 56 -4.19 -4.87 0.02
N ALA A 57 -4.49 -3.59 -0.25
CA ALA A 57 -5.74 -2.97 0.15
C ALA A 57 -6.96 -3.66 -0.44
N GLY A 58 -6.90 -4.01 -1.73
CA GLY A 58 -7.93 -4.78 -2.42
C GLY A 58 -8.14 -6.17 -1.81
N TYR A 59 -7.05 -6.87 -1.49
CA TYR A 59 -7.10 -8.18 -0.83
C TYR A 59 -7.73 -8.10 0.56
N ILE A 60 -7.31 -7.15 1.40
CA ILE A 60 -7.88 -6.93 2.74
C ILE A 60 -9.37 -6.60 2.63
N ALA A 61 -9.76 -5.73 1.71
CA ALA A 61 -11.16 -5.37 1.51
C ALA A 61 -12.01 -6.57 1.04
N TYR A 62 -11.50 -7.36 0.09
CA TYR A 62 -12.17 -8.56 -0.39
C TYR A 62 -12.35 -9.59 0.72
N ALA A 63 -11.28 -9.90 1.46
CA ALA A 63 -11.31 -10.89 2.52
C ALA A 63 -12.16 -10.42 3.72
N SER A 64 -12.14 -9.12 4.05
CA SER A 64 -13.00 -8.57 5.10
C SER A 64 -14.49 -8.63 4.75
N ASN A 65 -14.85 -8.54 3.46
CA ASN A 65 -16.25 -8.59 3.02
C ASN A 65 -16.79 -10.01 2.83
N THR A 66 -15.96 -10.97 2.42
CA THR A 66 -16.40 -12.34 2.07
C THR A 66 -16.31 -13.34 3.22
N GLY A 67 -15.44 -13.11 4.21
CA GLY A 67 -15.15 -14.10 5.25
C GLY A 67 -14.86 -13.53 6.63
N GLY A 68 -14.83 -12.21 6.77
CA GLY A 68 -14.41 -11.53 8.00
C GLY A 68 -12.93 -11.73 8.34
N TRP A 69 -12.45 -11.00 9.34
CA TRP A 69 -11.04 -11.00 9.77
C TRP A 69 -10.55 -12.36 10.29
N GLY A 70 -11.47 -13.22 10.73
CA GLY A 70 -11.15 -14.57 11.21
C GLY A 70 -10.68 -15.52 10.10
N LYS A 71 -11.15 -15.34 8.85
CA LYS A 71 -10.62 -16.08 7.69
C LYS A 71 -9.27 -15.54 7.25
N LEU A 72 -9.07 -14.22 7.29
CA LEU A 72 -7.78 -13.59 7.03
C LEU A 72 -6.67 -14.17 7.92
N GLY A 73 -6.89 -14.33 9.22
CA GLY A 73 -5.89 -14.91 10.13
C GLY A 73 -5.67 -16.42 9.99
N LYS A 74 -6.59 -17.16 9.33
CA LYS A 74 -6.53 -18.63 9.18
C LYS A 74 -6.10 -19.08 7.79
N GLU A 75 -6.51 -18.36 6.74
CA GLU A 75 -6.25 -18.66 5.33
C GLU A 75 -5.11 -17.79 4.77
N ALA A 76 -4.92 -16.56 5.27
CA ALA A 76 -3.82 -15.73 4.79
C ALA A 76 -2.53 -16.11 5.51
N ASP A 77 -1.50 -16.38 4.72
CA ASP A 77 -0.16 -16.52 5.22
C ASP A 77 0.34 -15.17 5.76
N ILE A 78 0.52 -15.08 7.08
CA ILE A 78 0.87 -13.85 7.80
C ILE A 78 2.13 -13.20 7.22
N LEU A 79 3.09 -14.00 6.75
CA LEU A 79 4.31 -13.49 6.12
C LEU A 79 4.01 -12.74 4.83
N LEU A 80 3.12 -13.28 3.99
CA LEU A 80 2.71 -12.67 2.74
C LEU A 80 1.85 -11.42 3.00
N LEU A 81 1.02 -11.46 4.03
CA LEU A 81 0.25 -10.32 4.51
C LEU A 81 1.15 -9.16 4.98
N LEU A 82 2.22 -9.46 5.71
CA LEU A 82 3.17 -8.46 6.23
C LEU A 82 4.17 -7.98 5.17
N SER A 83 4.38 -8.75 4.11
CA SER A 83 5.33 -8.40 3.04
C SER A 83 4.98 -7.09 2.32
N ALA A 84 3.69 -6.83 2.12
CA ALA A 84 3.20 -5.61 1.48
C ALA A 84 3.43 -4.34 2.32
N PRO A 85 2.98 -4.25 3.59
CA PRO A 85 3.31 -3.10 4.43
C PRO A 85 4.81 -2.96 4.67
N TYR A 86 5.55 -4.07 4.80
CA TYR A 86 7.00 -4.05 4.86
C TYR A 86 7.62 -3.37 3.64
N HIS A 87 7.25 -3.80 2.43
CA HIS A 87 7.77 -3.24 1.17
C HIS A 87 7.54 -1.73 1.09
N VAL A 88 6.32 -1.30 1.37
CA VAL A 88 5.91 0.10 1.35
C VAL A 88 6.74 0.93 2.34
N ILE A 89 6.83 0.49 3.59
CA ILE A 89 7.55 1.21 4.64
C ILE A 89 9.05 1.28 4.32
N CYS A 90 9.65 0.15 3.95
CA CYS A 90 11.07 0.10 3.60
C CYS A 90 11.40 0.99 2.41
N SER A 91 10.60 0.95 1.34
CA SER A 91 10.82 1.80 0.17
C SER A 91 10.73 3.29 0.48
N ILE A 92 9.80 3.71 1.33
CA ILE A 92 9.68 5.11 1.75
C ILE A 92 10.87 5.52 2.63
N ILE A 93 11.26 4.70 3.61
CA ILE A 93 12.39 4.99 4.49
C ILE A 93 13.70 5.10 3.69
N LEU A 94 13.95 4.14 2.80
CA LEU A 94 15.14 4.11 1.96
C LEU A 94 15.17 5.31 1.01
N ALA A 95 14.04 5.69 0.43
CA ALA A 95 13.93 6.89 -0.40
C ALA A 95 14.21 8.18 0.41
N LYS A 96 13.57 8.33 1.59
CA LYS A 96 13.75 9.50 2.46
C LYS A 96 15.18 9.66 2.95
N LYS A 97 15.89 8.56 3.21
CA LYS A 97 17.30 8.59 3.64
C LYS A 97 18.22 9.20 2.57
N ARG A 98 17.83 9.15 1.30
CA ARG A 98 18.68 9.57 0.18
C ARG A 98 18.35 10.96 -0.34
N MET A 99 17.07 11.25 -0.54
CA MET A 99 16.62 12.52 -1.10
C MET A 99 15.30 12.92 -0.42
N PRO A 100 15.05 14.23 -0.18
CA PRO A 100 13.74 14.68 0.26
C PRO A 100 12.69 14.19 -0.74
N LEU A 101 11.62 13.58 -0.20
CA LEU A 101 10.62 12.88 -0.99
C LEU A 101 9.90 13.82 -1.98
N SER A 102 9.85 15.12 -1.66
CA SER A 102 9.33 16.19 -2.50
C SER A 102 10.04 16.36 -3.85
N LYS A 103 11.30 15.92 -3.96
CA LYS A 103 12.08 15.97 -5.21
C LYS A 103 11.87 14.75 -6.11
N ILE A 104 11.15 13.74 -5.65
CA ILE A 104 10.85 12.53 -6.42
C ILE A 104 9.56 12.76 -7.23
N PRO A 105 9.60 12.76 -8.57
CA PRO A 105 8.45 13.14 -9.40
C PRO A 105 7.19 12.30 -9.14
N ALA A 106 7.35 10.99 -8.95
CA ALA A 106 6.22 10.08 -8.75
C ALA A 106 5.67 10.13 -7.31
N PHE A 107 6.38 10.73 -6.35
CA PHE A 107 6.03 10.64 -4.94
C PHE A 107 4.66 11.25 -4.62
N LYS A 108 4.31 12.41 -5.19
CA LYS A 108 2.99 13.03 -4.96
C LYS A 108 1.83 12.16 -5.44
N PHE A 109 2.01 11.49 -6.59
CA PHE A 109 1.00 10.59 -7.14
C PHE A 109 0.86 9.32 -6.27
N ILE A 110 1.99 8.74 -5.89
CA ILE A 110 2.07 7.55 -5.05
C ILE A 110 1.51 7.82 -3.65
N GLN A 111 1.78 9.00 -3.09
CA GLN A 111 1.21 9.47 -1.84
C GLN A 111 -0.32 9.48 -1.89
N GLY A 112 -0.91 10.02 -2.96
CA GLY A 112 -2.36 10.01 -3.16
C GLY A 112 -2.93 8.59 -3.23
N LEU A 113 -2.28 7.70 -3.97
CA LEU A 113 -2.70 6.30 -4.11
C LEU A 113 -2.60 5.52 -2.79
N MET A 114 -1.52 5.70 -2.04
CA MET A 114 -1.36 5.07 -0.73
C MET A 114 -2.41 5.57 0.26
N LEU A 115 -2.67 6.87 0.25
CA LEU A 115 -3.71 7.46 1.09
C LEU A 115 -5.08 6.86 0.75
N MET A 116 -5.45 6.82 -0.53
CA MET A 116 -6.70 6.22 -0.97
C MET A 116 -6.80 4.74 -0.58
N SER A 117 -5.71 3.99 -0.70
CA SER A 117 -5.65 2.58 -0.31
C SER A 117 -5.89 2.39 1.20
N LEU A 118 -5.30 3.25 2.03
CA LEU A 118 -5.46 3.22 3.48
C LEU A 118 -6.89 3.61 3.90
N VAL A 119 -7.44 4.66 3.30
CA VAL A 119 -8.84 5.06 3.47
C VAL A 119 -9.79 3.93 3.08
N PHE A 120 -9.50 3.26 1.96
CA PHE A 120 -10.32 2.15 1.48
C PHE A 120 -10.29 0.94 2.41
N ILE A 121 -9.10 0.58 2.95
CA ILE A 121 -8.98 -0.47 3.98
C ILE A 121 -9.80 -0.10 5.21
N PHE A 122 -9.68 1.15 5.69
CA PHE A 122 -10.37 1.62 6.88
C PHE A 122 -11.89 1.61 6.71
N LEU A 123 -12.40 2.08 5.56
CA LEU A 123 -13.82 2.02 5.22
C LEU A 123 -14.30 0.58 5.10
N SER A 124 -13.54 -0.31 4.47
CA SER A 124 -13.86 -1.73 4.36
C SER A 124 -13.90 -2.41 5.74
N TRP A 125 -13.01 -2.03 6.64
CA TRP A 125 -12.99 -2.52 8.02
C TRP A 125 -14.24 -2.10 8.81
N ILE A 126 -14.61 -0.82 8.73
CA ILE A 126 -15.84 -0.30 9.35
C ILE A 126 -17.08 -0.97 8.75
N SER A 127 -17.09 -1.13 7.42
CA SER A 127 -18.15 -1.80 6.66
C SER A 127 -18.38 -3.26 7.05
N GLY A 128 -17.34 -3.97 7.52
CA GLY A 128 -17.48 -5.35 7.98
C GLY A 128 -17.91 -5.47 9.46
N ARG A 129 -17.62 -4.44 10.28
CA ARG A 129 -17.91 -4.41 11.73
C ARG A 129 -19.32 -3.97 12.05
N ILE A 130 -19.75 -2.91 11.37
CA ILE A 130 -21.15 -2.55 11.30
C ILE A 130 -21.65 -3.43 10.17
N HIS A 131 -22.68 -4.27 10.32
CA HIS A 131 -23.36 -4.86 9.16
C HIS A 131 -24.00 -3.71 8.36
N LEU A 132 -23.17 -2.92 7.70
CA LEU A 132 -23.58 -1.85 6.85
C LEU A 132 -24.04 -2.53 5.59
N TYR A 133 -25.36 -2.52 5.40
CA TYR A 133 -26.02 -2.57 4.11
C TYR A 133 -25.56 -1.38 3.23
N PHE A 134 -24.24 -1.23 3.01
CA PHE A 134 -23.57 -0.06 2.43
C PHE A 134 -24.13 0.30 1.05
N PHE A 135 -24.67 -0.68 0.33
CA PHE A 135 -25.25 -0.50 -1.00
C PHE A 135 -26.78 -0.38 -1.02
N SER A 136 -27.49 -0.61 0.09
CA SER A 136 -28.96 -0.56 0.08
C SER A 136 -29.56 0.68 0.73
N TYR A 137 -28.89 1.34 1.69
CA TYR A 137 -29.52 2.40 2.49
C TYR A 137 -28.74 3.71 2.64
N LEU A 138 -27.50 3.79 2.13
CA LEU A 138 -26.68 4.99 2.30
C LEU A 138 -26.76 5.85 1.03
N PRO A 139 -27.28 7.10 1.10
CA PRO A 139 -27.32 7.99 -0.05
C PRO A 139 -25.91 8.22 -0.58
N PHE A 140 -25.72 8.10 -1.89
CA PHE A 140 -24.42 8.27 -2.55
C PHE A 140 -23.70 9.57 -2.13
N ASN A 141 -24.46 10.63 -1.88
CA ASN A 141 -23.94 11.92 -1.43
C ASN A 141 -23.31 11.84 -0.01
N SER A 142 -23.92 11.10 0.91
CA SER A 142 -23.38 10.87 2.26
C SER A 142 -22.11 10.01 2.22
N PHE A 143 -22.04 9.04 1.30
CA PHE A 143 -20.82 8.25 1.06
C PHE A 143 -19.67 9.13 0.59
N LEU A 144 -19.91 10.02 -0.39
CA LEU A 144 -18.90 10.95 -0.87
C LEU A 144 -18.43 11.92 0.23
N MET A 145 -19.32 12.38 1.10
CA MET A 145 -18.95 13.20 2.26
C MET A 145 -18.04 12.45 3.24
N ILE A 146 -18.38 11.21 3.59
CA ILE A 146 -17.55 10.38 4.48
C ILE A 146 -16.18 10.14 3.85
N LEU A 147 -16.14 9.77 2.57
CA LEU A 147 -14.90 9.57 1.82
C LEU A 147 -14.05 10.85 1.81
N GLY A 148 -14.68 12.01 1.57
CA GLY A 148 -14.02 13.31 1.59
C GLY A 148 -13.40 13.63 2.95
N VAL A 149 -14.13 13.44 4.05
CA VAL A 149 -13.62 13.68 5.41
C VAL A 149 -12.46 12.74 5.74
N VAL A 150 -12.57 11.46 5.42
CA VAL A 150 -11.51 10.49 5.71
C VAL A 150 -10.26 10.77 4.87
N LEU A 151 -10.41 11.16 3.60
CA LEU A 151 -9.29 11.61 2.76
C LEU A 151 -8.64 12.89 3.30
N LEU A 152 -9.43 13.83 3.81
CA LEU A 152 -8.93 15.10 4.36
C LEU A 152 -8.15 14.86 5.66
N ILE A 153 -8.67 14.02 6.58
CA ILE A 153 -7.97 13.59 7.79
C ILE A 153 -6.67 12.87 7.42
N GLY A 154 -6.74 11.96 6.44
CA GLY A 154 -5.58 11.24 5.94
C GLY A 154 -4.51 12.17 5.38
N TYR A 155 -4.91 13.16 4.58
CA TYR A 155 -4.02 14.17 4.02
C TYR A 155 -3.36 15.01 5.11
N VAL A 156 -4.14 15.52 6.07
CA VAL A 156 -3.63 16.34 7.18
C VAL A 156 -2.67 15.54 8.07
N GLY A 157 -3.06 14.31 8.46
CA GLY A 157 -2.21 13.43 9.24
C GLY A 157 -0.89 13.13 8.55
N TYR A 158 -0.93 12.93 7.24
CA TYR A 158 0.27 12.73 6.44
C TYR A 158 1.16 13.96 6.35
N THR A 159 0.60 15.15 6.05
CA THR A 159 1.38 16.40 6.01
C THR A 159 2.04 16.71 7.35
N LYS A 160 1.44 16.28 8.47
CA LYS A 160 2.02 16.48 9.80
C LYS A 160 3.15 15.51 10.13
N VAL A 161 3.17 14.32 9.53
CA VAL A 161 4.20 13.29 9.77
C VAL A 161 5.34 13.36 8.74
N PHE A 162 5.04 13.79 7.51
CA PHE A 162 5.98 13.76 6.39
C PHE A 162 6.17 15.11 5.69
N GLY A 163 5.42 16.15 6.06
CA GLY A 163 5.50 17.50 5.46
C GLY A 163 6.45 18.45 6.17
N GLU A 164 7.01 18.06 7.32
CA GLU A 164 8.18 18.71 7.90
C GLU A 164 9.44 18.18 7.21
N ASP A 165 9.65 18.63 5.97
CA ASP A 165 10.99 18.75 5.35
C ASP A 165 11.30 20.26 5.24
#